data_AF-A0A2N1CVH0-F1
#
_entry.id   AF-A0A2N1CVH0-F1
#
_cell.length_a   1.000
_cell.length_b   1.000
_cell.length_c   1.000
_cell.angle_alpha   90.00
_cell.angle_beta   90.00
_cell.angle_gamma   90.00
#
_symmetry.space_group_name_H-M   'P 1'
#
loop_
_entity.id
_entity.type
_entity.pdbx_description
1 polymer ?
#
loop_
_entity_poly.entity_id
_entity_poly.type
_entity_poly.pdbx_seq_one_letter_code
_entity_poly.pdbx_strand_id
1 'polypeptide(L)'
;MPLETFEDKINALEAEEKPSILLANGFSQAWNHNIFNYQNLLQQANFGTRNSIIRDIFTNFNTFDFEKVMRALEAAELVCDSYAVDQAKIDEIKIDQEQLKNSLIQVISQTHPLRSSNITTQQYESAKPFIIQFKNIFTLNYDLLLYWIVNKFDINPRGYHTDDGFRHTTWENAEDQNVYFLHKITWTPIVKLH
;
A
#
# COMPACT_ATOMS: atom_id res chain seq x y z
N MET A 1 13.88 -20.10 14.81
CA MET A 1 13.91 -20.73 13.47
C MET A 1 14.27 -19.66 12.46
N PRO A 2 15.18 -19.91 11.51
CA PRO A 2 15.40 -19.01 10.39
C PRO A 2 14.11 -18.90 9.56
N LEU A 3 13.84 -17.73 9.00
CA LEU A 3 12.75 -17.54 8.05
C LEU A 3 13.08 -18.27 6.75
N GLU A 4 12.16 -19.10 6.27
CA GLU A 4 12.26 -19.75 4.97
C GLU A 4 12.13 -18.72 3.84
N THR A 5 12.79 -18.97 2.71
CA THR A 5 12.70 -18.05 1.57
C THR A 5 11.36 -18.20 0.84
N PHE A 6 11.07 -17.24 -0.04
CA PHE A 6 9.90 -17.32 -0.92
C PHE A 6 9.93 -18.58 -1.79
N GLU A 7 11.09 -18.91 -2.37
CA GLU A 7 11.26 -20.09 -3.23
C GLU A 7 11.07 -21.39 -2.45
N ASP A 8 11.58 -21.47 -1.21
CA ASP A 8 11.37 -22.64 -0.34
C ASP A 8 9.87 -22.88 -0.09
N LYS A 9 9.12 -21.80 0.15
CA LYS A 9 7.68 -21.89 0.39
C LYS A 9 6.91 -22.30 -0.86
N ILE A 10 7.22 -21.74 -2.02
CA ILE A 10 6.54 -22.09 -3.28
C ILE A 10 6.85 -23.54 -3.67
N ASN A 11 8.09 -23.99 -3.51
CA ASN A 11 8.51 -25.35 -3.87
C ASN A 11 7.96 -26.43 -2.92
N ALA A 12 7.51 -26.05 -1.72
CA ALA A 12 6.90 -26.96 -0.75
C ALA A 12 5.40 -27.20 -1.00
N LEU A 13 4.76 -26.43 -1.89
CA LEU A 13 3.34 -26.57 -2.19
C LEU A 13 3.06 -27.78 -3.07
N GLU A 14 1.86 -28.35 -2.94
CA GLU A 14 1.40 -29.39 -3.87
C GLU A 14 1.17 -28.81 -5.27
N ALA A 15 1.28 -29.65 -6.32
CA ALA A 15 1.23 -29.19 -7.71
C ALA A 15 -0.07 -28.44 -8.10
N GLU A 16 -1.18 -28.68 -7.38
CA GLU A 16 -2.47 -28.03 -7.60
C GLU A 16 -2.77 -26.91 -6.59
N GLU A 17 -1.91 -26.72 -5.59
CA GLU A 17 -2.10 -25.73 -4.54
C GLU A 17 -1.66 -24.34 -5.03
N LYS A 18 -2.61 -23.40 -5.10
CA LYS A 18 -2.33 -22.00 -5.38
C LYS A 18 -2.38 -21.18 -4.09
N PRO A 19 -1.26 -20.60 -3.65
CA PRO A 19 -1.21 -19.84 -2.41
C PRO A 19 -1.89 -18.48 -2.57
N SER A 20 -2.14 -17.81 -1.45
CA SER A 20 -2.54 -16.39 -1.43
C SER A 20 -1.33 -15.51 -1.14
N ILE A 21 -1.31 -14.28 -1.65
CA ILE A 21 -0.24 -13.30 -1.39
C ILE A 21 -0.79 -12.03 -0.75
N LEU A 22 0.00 -11.44 0.16
CA LEU A 22 -0.20 -10.09 0.68
C LEU A 22 0.92 -9.19 0.16
N LEU A 23 0.56 -8.20 -0.66
CA LEU A 23 1.47 -7.18 -1.19
C LEU A 23 1.48 -5.96 -0.28
N ALA A 24 2.68 -5.49 0.04
CA ALA A 24 2.92 -4.25 0.76
C ALA A 24 3.81 -3.31 -0.08
N ASN A 25 4.19 -2.15 0.48
CA ASN A 25 4.81 -1.05 -0.26
C ASN A 25 6.14 -1.44 -0.95
N GLY A 26 6.74 -2.56 -0.55
CA GLY A 26 7.87 -3.18 -1.27
C GLY A 26 7.57 -3.47 -2.74
N PHE A 27 6.33 -3.79 -3.09
CA PHE A 27 5.89 -3.99 -4.48
C PHE A 27 6.03 -2.70 -5.31
N SER A 28 5.60 -1.57 -4.77
CA SER A 28 5.68 -0.24 -5.40
C SER A 28 7.13 0.24 -5.50
N GLN A 29 7.93 -0.01 -4.45
CA GLN A 29 9.36 0.27 -4.45
C GLN A 29 10.13 -0.56 -5.47
N ALA A 30 9.76 -1.83 -5.69
CA ALA A 30 10.33 -2.66 -6.74
C ALA A 30 10.03 -2.12 -8.15
N TRP A 31 8.88 -1.47 -8.35
CA TRP A 31 8.58 -0.82 -9.63
C TRP A 31 9.42 0.43 -9.87
N ASN A 32 9.50 1.33 -8.89
CA ASN A 32 10.38 2.50 -8.97
C ASN A 32 10.78 2.99 -7.58
N HIS A 33 12.00 2.61 -7.18
CA HIS A 33 12.55 2.98 -5.89
C HIS A 33 12.71 4.51 -5.74
N ASN A 34 12.99 5.25 -6.81
CA ASN A 34 13.11 6.70 -6.74
C ASN A 34 11.78 7.41 -6.52
N ILE A 35 10.67 6.76 -6.82
CA ILE A 35 9.33 7.35 -6.65
C ILE A 35 8.73 6.91 -5.31
N PHE A 36 8.86 5.63 -4.96
CA PHE A 36 8.20 5.03 -3.80
C PHE A 36 9.09 4.82 -2.58
N ASN A 37 10.36 5.24 -2.60
CA ASN A 37 11.15 5.22 -1.37
C ASN A 37 10.55 6.18 -0.33
N TYR A 38 10.67 5.78 0.93
CA TYR A 38 10.07 6.51 2.04
C TYR A 38 10.60 7.93 2.22
N GLN A 39 11.85 8.19 1.84
CA GLN A 39 12.43 9.53 1.94
C GLN A 39 11.73 10.51 0.99
N ASN A 40 11.46 10.10 -0.24
CA ASN A 40 10.78 10.92 -1.23
C ASN A 40 9.30 11.08 -0.91
N LEU A 41 8.67 10.04 -0.35
CA LEU A 41 7.31 10.15 0.19
C LEU A 41 7.25 11.18 1.33
N LEU A 42 8.19 11.13 2.28
CA LEU A 42 8.27 12.11 3.36
C LEU A 42 8.58 13.52 2.86
N GLN A 43 9.39 13.67 1.81
CA GLN A 43 9.67 14.98 1.22
C GLN A 43 8.41 15.60 0.61
N GLN A 44 7.58 14.80 -0.07
CA GLN A 44 6.34 15.26 -0.69
C GLN A 44 5.18 15.40 0.30
N ALA A 45 5.28 14.76 1.47
CA ALA A 45 4.25 14.80 2.50
C ALA A 45 4.00 16.22 3.04
N ASN A 46 2.72 16.59 3.06
CA ASN A 46 2.24 17.81 3.68
C ASN A 46 1.41 17.45 4.92
N PHE A 47 1.86 17.87 6.09
CA PHE A 47 1.15 17.66 7.36
C PHE A 47 0.48 18.93 7.91
N GLY A 48 0.28 19.94 7.05
CA GLY A 48 -0.39 21.19 7.42
C GLY A 48 0.28 21.90 8.59
N THR A 49 -0.53 22.29 9.59
CA THR A 49 -0.06 23.01 10.79
C THR A 49 0.83 22.16 11.69
N ARG A 50 0.81 20.82 11.55
CA ARG A 50 1.62 19.88 12.36
C ARG A 50 2.94 19.49 11.68
N ASN A 51 3.28 20.11 10.54
CA ASN A 51 4.42 19.72 9.71
C ASN A 51 5.79 19.76 10.40
N SER A 52 6.06 20.76 11.24
CA SER A 52 7.30 20.79 12.01
C SER A 52 7.37 19.60 12.97
N ILE A 53 6.33 19.44 13.80
CA ILE A 53 6.26 18.42 14.85
C ILE A 53 6.41 17.01 14.25
N ILE A 54 5.64 16.69 13.22
CA ILE A 54 5.68 15.35 12.62
C ILE A 54 7.05 15.08 11.97
N ARG A 55 7.66 16.07 11.28
CA ARG A 55 9.01 15.90 10.71
C ARG A 55 10.10 15.78 11.77
N ASP A 56 9.95 16.46 12.90
CA ASP A 56 10.86 16.32 14.03
C ASP A 56 10.81 14.91 14.61
N ILE A 57 9.62 14.27 14.65
CA ILE A 57 9.49 12.88 15.08
C ILE A 57 10.30 11.95 14.16
N PHE A 58 10.15 12.05 12.84
CA PHE A 58 10.96 11.27 11.89
C PHE A 58 12.47 11.47 12.13
N THR A 59 12.88 12.72 12.33
CA THR A 59 14.28 13.09 12.60
C THR A 59 14.78 12.46 13.89
N ASN A 60 13.99 12.54 14.97
CA ASN A 60 14.32 11.96 16.28
C ASN A 60 14.44 10.44 16.24
N PHE A 61 13.59 9.77 15.45
CA PHE A 61 13.66 8.33 15.24
C PHE A 61 14.74 7.90 14.22
N ASN A 62 15.42 8.87 13.58
CA ASN A 62 16.37 8.67 12.49
C ASN A 62 15.84 7.69 11.45
N THR A 63 14.62 7.94 10.97
CA THR A 63 13.92 7.04 10.04
C THR A 63 13.10 7.84 9.04
N PHE A 64 12.78 7.20 7.92
CA PHE A 64 11.77 7.66 6.97
C PHE A 64 10.54 6.74 6.98
N ASP A 65 10.58 5.65 7.74
CA ASP A 65 9.54 4.64 7.76
C ASP A 65 8.29 5.15 8.48
N PHE A 66 7.23 5.37 7.70
CA PHE A 66 5.94 5.83 8.19
C PHE A 66 5.30 4.83 9.15
N GLU A 67 5.46 3.52 8.94
CA GLU A 67 4.88 2.50 9.83
C GLU A 67 5.57 2.54 11.19
N LYS A 68 6.91 2.71 11.19
CA LYS A 68 7.67 2.82 12.44
C LYS A 68 7.22 4.04 13.25
N VAL A 69 7.04 5.19 12.59
CA VAL A 69 6.55 6.42 13.27
C VAL A 69 5.10 6.27 13.72
N MET A 70 4.23 5.68 12.90
CA MET A 70 2.83 5.43 13.27
C MET A 70 2.73 4.56 14.53
N ARG A 71 3.45 3.42 14.56
CA ARG A 71 3.48 2.53 15.73
C ARG A 71 4.05 3.23 16.97
N ALA A 72 5.01 4.13 16.79
CA ALA A 72 5.56 4.89 17.90
C ALA A 72 4.53 5.87 18.49
N LEU A 73 3.73 6.51 17.65
CA LEU A 73 2.63 7.38 18.09
C LEU A 73 1.51 6.59 18.78
N GLU A 74 1.11 5.44 18.22
CA GLU A 74 0.14 4.53 18.84
C GLU A 74 0.62 4.05 20.22
N ALA A 75 1.89 3.65 20.32
CA ALA A 75 2.48 3.26 21.60
C ALA A 75 2.54 4.44 22.59
N ALA A 76 2.89 5.65 22.12
CA ALA A 76 2.92 6.84 22.95
C ALA A 76 1.53 7.20 23.50
N GLU A 77 0.48 7.07 22.69
CA GLU A 77 -0.91 7.25 23.13
C GLU A 77 -1.25 6.31 24.30
N LEU A 78 -1.00 5.01 24.15
CA LEU A 78 -1.27 4.00 25.17
C LEU A 78 -0.49 4.26 26.48
N VAL A 79 0.76 4.69 26.35
CA VAL A 79 1.60 5.06 27.50
C VAL A 79 1.04 6.31 28.17
N CYS A 80 0.76 7.37 27.42
CA CYS A 80 0.22 8.61 27.96
C CYS A 80 -1.12 8.41 28.69
N ASP A 81 -1.99 7.56 28.15
CA ASP A 81 -3.26 7.17 28.78
C ASP A 81 -3.00 6.48 30.13
N SER A 82 -2.07 5.53 30.18
CA SER A 82 -1.70 4.80 31.41
C SER A 82 -1.10 5.70 32.49
N TYR A 83 -0.36 6.74 32.10
CA TYR A 83 0.24 7.71 33.01
C TYR A 83 -0.69 8.88 33.37
N ALA A 84 -1.95 8.87 32.90
CA ALA A 84 -2.92 9.95 33.07
C ALA A 84 -2.37 11.32 32.65
N VAL A 85 -1.65 11.34 31.51
CA VAL A 85 -1.22 12.59 30.87
C VAL A 85 -2.44 13.40 30.45
N ASP A 86 -2.30 14.73 30.39
CA ASP A 86 -3.36 15.64 29.94
C ASP A 86 -4.01 15.16 28.63
N GLN A 87 -5.34 15.04 28.64
CA GLN A 87 -6.13 14.58 27.51
C GLN A 87 -5.87 15.41 26.26
N ALA A 88 -5.65 16.72 26.40
CA ALA A 88 -5.32 17.58 25.28
C ALA A 88 -4.04 17.13 24.54
N LYS A 89 -3.05 16.58 25.27
CA LYS A 89 -1.82 16.07 24.68
C LYS A 89 -2.02 14.71 24.00
N ILE A 90 -2.85 13.86 24.57
CA ILE A 90 -3.24 12.58 23.96
C ILE A 90 -4.00 12.83 22.65
N ASP A 91 -4.90 13.82 22.63
CA ASP A 91 -5.65 14.19 21.44
C ASP A 91 -4.75 14.78 20.36
N GLU A 92 -3.72 15.56 20.72
CA GLU A 92 -2.68 16.00 19.77
C GLU A 92 -1.95 14.81 19.12
N ILE A 93 -1.59 13.78 19.90
CA ILE A 93 -0.92 12.57 19.38
C ILE A 93 -1.85 11.84 18.38
N LYS A 94 -3.13 11.71 18.71
CA LYS A 94 -4.14 11.10 17.81
C LYS A 94 -4.30 11.90 16.51
N ILE A 95 -4.33 13.22 16.61
CA ILE A 95 -4.37 14.10 15.43
C ILE A 95 -3.14 13.88 14.56
N ASP A 96 -1.95 13.76 15.15
CA ASP A 96 -0.71 13.51 14.40
C ASP A 96 -0.73 12.15 13.70
N GLN A 97 -1.26 11.10 14.32
CA GLN A 97 -1.46 9.79 13.68
C GLN A 97 -2.36 9.91 12.43
N GLU A 98 -3.51 10.57 12.56
CA GLU A 98 -4.42 10.77 11.42
C GLU A 98 -3.82 11.66 10.33
N GLN A 99 -3.11 12.74 10.70
CA GLN A 99 -2.40 13.59 9.73
C GLN A 99 -1.31 12.80 8.99
N LEU A 100 -0.54 12.00 9.70
CA LEU A 100 0.50 11.15 9.12
C LEU A 100 -0.08 10.17 8.11
N LYS A 101 -1.17 9.49 8.48
CA LYS A 101 -1.89 8.54 7.63
C LYS A 101 -2.47 9.21 6.38
N ASN A 102 -3.20 10.30 6.56
CA ASN A 102 -3.84 11.01 5.46
C ASN A 102 -2.82 11.61 4.48
N SER A 103 -1.71 12.14 5.01
CA SER A 103 -0.62 12.66 4.18
C SER A 103 0.06 11.56 3.38
N LEU A 104 0.33 10.40 3.99
CA LEU A 104 0.90 9.25 3.28
C LEU A 104 -0.01 8.80 2.12
N ILE A 105 -1.31 8.68 2.39
CA ILE A 105 -2.32 8.33 1.38
C ILE A 105 -2.31 9.35 0.24
N GLN A 106 -2.32 10.64 0.57
CA GLN A 106 -2.32 11.72 -0.40
C GLN A 106 -1.06 11.70 -1.26
N VAL A 107 0.12 11.58 -0.66
CA VAL A 107 1.38 11.53 -1.40
C VAL A 107 1.39 10.32 -2.31
N ILE A 108 1.08 9.13 -1.81
CA ILE A 108 1.05 7.94 -2.66
C ILE A 108 0.11 8.16 -3.84
N SER A 109 -1.10 8.69 -3.59
CA SER A 109 -2.09 9.01 -4.63
C SER A 109 -1.58 10.01 -5.67
N GLN A 110 -0.78 10.99 -5.28
CA GLN A 110 -0.23 12.03 -6.17
C GLN A 110 1.06 11.59 -6.88
N THR A 111 1.85 10.76 -6.22
CA THR A 111 3.13 10.23 -6.70
C THR A 111 2.92 9.07 -7.69
N HIS A 112 1.69 8.56 -7.81
CA HIS A 112 1.35 7.60 -8.87
C HIS A 112 1.56 8.15 -10.26
N PRO A 113 1.98 7.29 -11.21
CA PRO A 113 1.94 7.67 -12.61
C PRO A 113 0.54 8.14 -12.97
N LEU A 114 0.41 9.32 -13.57
CA LEU A 114 -0.91 9.86 -13.94
C LEU A 114 -1.69 8.93 -14.89
N ARG A 115 -1.01 8.01 -15.57
CA ARG A 115 -1.57 7.07 -16.54
C ARG A 115 -0.83 5.75 -16.51
N SER A 116 -1.56 4.66 -16.72
CA SER A 116 -1.01 3.30 -16.93
C SER A 116 -0.03 3.22 -18.10
N SER A 117 -0.10 4.15 -19.05
CA SER A 117 0.85 4.28 -20.17
C SER A 117 2.28 4.62 -19.75
N ASN A 118 2.48 5.10 -18.51
CA ASN A 118 3.81 5.40 -17.98
C ASN A 118 4.54 4.15 -17.47
N ILE A 119 3.85 3.00 -17.38
CA ILE A 119 4.45 1.70 -17.09
C ILE A 119 4.79 1.05 -18.43
N THR A 120 6.05 0.63 -18.59
CA THR A 120 6.49 0.01 -19.83
C THR A 120 5.87 -1.39 -19.98
N THR A 121 5.69 -1.83 -21.22
CA THR A 121 5.20 -3.21 -21.49
C THR A 121 6.06 -4.25 -20.79
N GLN A 122 7.39 -4.07 -20.78
CA GLN A 122 8.32 -4.99 -20.12
C GLN A 122 8.08 -5.08 -18.61
N GLN A 123 7.75 -3.97 -17.93
CA GLN A 123 7.41 -3.99 -16.50
C GLN A 123 6.15 -4.81 -16.22
N TYR A 124 5.12 -4.66 -17.06
CA TYR A 124 3.93 -5.50 -16.97
C TYR A 124 4.23 -6.98 -17.23
N GLU A 125 5.00 -7.28 -18.29
CA GLU A 125 5.38 -8.66 -18.64
C GLU A 125 6.26 -9.33 -17.57
N SER A 126 6.95 -8.54 -16.74
CA SER A 126 7.75 -9.05 -15.63
C SER A 126 6.90 -9.29 -14.38
N ALA A 127 5.97 -8.39 -14.08
CA ALA A 127 5.14 -8.47 -12.88
C ALA A 127 3.95 -9.44 -13.03
N LYS A 128 3.32 -9.49 -14.20
CA LYS A 128 2.09 -10.25 -14.42
C LYS A 128 2.28 -11.75 -14.17
N PRO A 129 3.31 -12.45 -14.69
CA PRO A 129 3.56 -13.86 -14.38
C PRO A 129 3.65 -14.15 -12.88
N PHE A 130 4.28 -13.25 -12.12
CA PHE A 130 4.38 -13.36 -10.67
C PHE A 130 3.04 -13.14 -9.96
N ILE A 131 2.14 -12.32 -10.47
CA ILE A 131 0.85 -12.08 -9.83
C ILE A 131 -0.12 -13.24 -10.08
N ILE A 132 -0.11 -13.83 -11.28
CA ILE A 132 -1.11 -14.84 -11.67
C ILE A 132 -0.93 -16.24 -11.03
N GLN A 133 0.20 -16.49 -10.37
CA GLN A 133 0.43 -17.75 -9.65
C GLN A 133 -0.40 -17.85 -8.35
N PHE A 134 -0.92 -16.74 -7.85
CA PHE A 134 -1.65 -16.69 -6.59
C PHE A 134 -3.16 -16.84 -6.80
N LYS A 135 -3.80 -17.60 -5.92
CA LYS A 135 -5.26 -17.75 -5.90
C LYS A 135 -5.95 -16.46 -5.49
N ASN A 136 -5.51 -15.87 -4.38
CA ASN A 136 -6.01 -14.60 -3.86
C ASN A 136 -4.86 -13.62 -3.70
N ILE A 137 -5.08 -12.38 -4.10
CA ILE A 137 -4.11 -11.30 -4.05
C ILE A 137 -4.66 -10.21 -3.14
N PHE A 138 -4.04 -10.01 -1.99
CA PHE A 138 -4.36 -8.94 -1.07
C PHE A 138 -3.31 -7.85 -1.20
N THR A 139 -3.72 -6.59 -1.15
CA THR A 139 -2.78 -5.47 -1.14
C THR A 139 -3.07 -4.49 -0.02
N LEU A 140 -1.99 -4.09 0.65
CA LEU A 140 -1.88 -2.97 1.58
C LEU A 140 -1.21 -1.77 0.89
N ASN A 141 -1.17 -1.73 -0.44
CA ASN A 141 -0.69 -0.55 -1.13
C ASN A 141 -1.83 0.41 -1.39
N TYR A 142 -1.56 1.69 -1.19
CA TYR A 142 -2.45 2.77 -1.59
C TYR A 142 -2.34 3.08 -3.10
N ASP A 143 -1.63 2.23 -3.86
CA ASP A 143 -1.35 2.44 -5.26
C ASP A 143 -2.28 1.77 -6.26
N LEU A 144 -2.22 2.26 -7.50
CA LEU A 144 -2.90 1.69 -8.66
C LEU A 144 -2.03 0.72 -9.47
N LEU A 145 -0.80 0.42 -9.04
CA LEU A 145 0.11 -0.43 -9.83
C LEU A 145 -0.47 -1.83 -9.96
N LEU A 146 -0.92 -2.42 -8.84
CA LEU A 146 -1.57 -3.74 -8.88
C LEU A 146 -2.84 -3.69 -9.73
N TYR A 147 -3.68 -2.68 -9.52
CA TYR A 147 -4.90 -2.47 -10.28
C TYR A 147 -4.63 -2.47 -11.80
N TRP A 148 -3.63 -1.74 -12.26
CA TRP A 148 -3.28 -1.73 -13.68
C TRP A 148 -2.68 -3.04 -14.17
N ILE A 149 -1.92 -3.77 -13.35
CA ILE A 149 -1.35 -5.06 -13.77
C ILE A 149 -2.46 -6.09 -14.00
N VAL A 150 -3.43 -6.15 -13.08
CA VAL A 150 -4.49 -7.16 -13.14
C VAL A 150 -5.55 -6.83 -14.20
N ASN A 151 -5.83 -5.54 -14.43
CA ASN A 151 -6.81 -5.08 -15.43
C ASN A 151 -6.24 -4.89 -16.85
N LYS A 152 -4.96 -5.21 -17.09
CA LYS A 152 -4.33 -5.07 -18.41
C LYS A 152 -4.28 -6.40 -19.18
N PHE A 153 -5.32 -6.62 -19.99
CA PHE A 153 -5.56 -7.89 -20.70
C PHE A 153 -4.74 -8.07 -21.98
N ASP A 154 -4.21 -6.99 -22.57
CA ASP A 154 -3.48 -6.99 -23.84
C ASP A 154 -1.99 -7.40 -23.71
N ILE A 155 -1.53 -7.65 -22.49
CA ILE A 155 -0.14 -8.04 -22.17
C ILE A 155 -0.03 -9.51 -21.77
N ASN A 156 1.07 -10.16 -22.14
CA ASN A 156 1.38 -11.54 -21.79
C ASN A 156 1.53 -11.73 -20.26
N PRO A 157 1.06 -12.85 -19.70
CA PRO A 157 0.22 -13.87 -20.34
C PRO A 157 -1.19 -13.33 -20.65
N ARG A 158 -1.65 -13.56 -21.88
CA ARG A 158 -3.00 -13.20 -22.34
C ARG A 158 -4.02 -14.23 -21.85
N GLY A 159 -5.29 -13.81 -21.72
CA GLY A 159 -6.39 -14.71 -21.34
C GLY A 159 -6.47 -15.03 -19.84
N TYR A 160 -5.65 -14.36 -19.02
CA TYR A 160 -5.81 -14.39 -17.57
C TYR A 160 -6.77 -13.28 -17.14
N HIS A 161 -7.78 -13.66 -16.35
CA HIS A 161 -8.77 -12.75 -15.79
C HIS A 161 -8.71 -12.84 -14.25
N THR A 162 -8.65 -11.68 -13.62
CA THR A 162 -8.89 -11.49 -12.20
C THR A 162 -10.18 -10.72 -12.03
N ASP A 163 -10.79 -10.87 -10.86
CA ASP A 163 -11.89 -10.04 -10.44
C ASP A 163 -11.48 -9.27 -9.17
N ASP A 164 -11.46 -7.95 -9.28
CA ASP A 164 -11.17 -7.01 -8.19
C ASP A 164 -12.44 -6.52 -7.47
N GLY A 165 -13.62 -7.00 -7.89
CA GLY A 165 -14.92 -6.59 -7.39
C GLY A 165 -15.36 -5.20 -7.88
N PHE A 166 -14.54 -4.47 -8.66
CA PHE A 166 -14.96 -3.19 -9.21
C PHE A 166 -15.85 -3.38 -10.43
N ARG A 167 -16.98 -2.67 -10.42
CA ARG A 167 -17.95 -2.60 -11.50
C ARG A 167 -18.17 -1.13 -11.81
N HIS A 168 -17.43 -0.61 -12.78
CA HIS A 168 -17.43 0.82 -13.14
C HIS A 168 -17.17 1.74 -11.94
N THR A 169 -18.20 2.21 -11.25
CA THR A 169 -18.12 3.18 -10.14
C THR A 169 -18.42 2.56 -8.77
N THR A 170 -18.86 1.31 -8.72
CA THR A 170 -19.23 0.61 -7.50
C THR A 170 -18.32 -0.59 -7.27
N TRP A 171 -18.08 -0.91 -6.01
CA TRP A 171 -17.50 -2.17 -5.62
C TRP A 171 -18.62 -3.10 -5.20
N GLU A 172 -18.62 -4.32 -5.73
CA GLU A 172 -19.57 -5.38 -5.44
C GLU A 172 -18.80 -6.61 -4.97
N ASN A 173 -19.30 -7.24 -3.90
CA ASN A 173 -18.73 -8.49 -3.42
C ASN A 173 -19.20 -9.61 -4.35
N ALA A 174 -18.37 -9.93 -5.34
CA ALA A 174 -18.62 -11.01 -6.31
C ALA A 174 -18.04 -12.33 -5.79
N GLU A 175 -18.74 -13.43 -6.07
CA GLU A 175 -18.30 -14.78 -5.66
C GLU A 175 -16.93 -15.17 -6.25
N ASP A 176 -16.59 -14.63 -7.42
CA ASP A 176 -15.34 -14.88 -8.13
C ASP A 176 -14.23 -13.86 -7.82
N GLN A 177 -14.45 -12.91 -6.91
CA GLN A 177 -13.45 -11.91 -6.54
C GLN A 177 -12.18 -12.58 -5.99
N ASN A 178 -11.02 -12.23 -6.55
CA ASN A 178 -9.74 -12.78 -6.14
C ASN A 178 -8.63 -11.73 -5.94
N VAL A 179 -8.95 -10.44 -6.15
CA VAL A 179 -8.08 -9.31 -5.82
C VAL A 179 -8.76 -8.41 -4.78
N TYR A 180 -8.05 -8.14 -3.69
CA TYR A 180 -8.58 -7.42 -2.53
C TYR A 180 -7.68 -6.25 -2.15
N PHE A 181 -8.23 -5.04 -2.23
CA PHE A 181 -7.59 -3.82 -1.76
C PHE A 181 -8.05 -3.57 -0.32
N LEU A 182 -7.19 -3.87 0.66
CA LEU A 182 -7.58 -3.93 2.08
C LEU A 182 -7.70 -2.56 2.77
N HIS A 183 -7.32 -1.49 2.07
CA HIS A 183 -7.53 -0.14 2.59
C HIS A 183 -8.99 0.25 2.48
N LYS A 184 -9.60 0.61 3.62
CA LYS A 184 -10.93 1.24 3.71
C LYS A 184 -10.89 2.64 3.10
N ILE A 185 -10.75 2.73 1.79
CA ILE A 185 -11.00 3.95 1.03
C ILE A 185 -12.26 3.66 0.24
N THR A 186 -13.30 4.46 0.46
CA THR A 186 -14.36 4.63 -0.51
C THR A 186 -13.68 5.12 -1.80
N TRP A 187 -13.49 4.24 -2.77
CA TRP A 187 -12.77 4.44 -4.04
C TRP A 187 -13.42 5.50 -4.97
N THR A 188 -14.45 6.20 -4.50
CA THR A 188 -15.20 7.22 -5.22
C THR A 188 -14.37 8.38 -5.79
N PRO A 189 -13.21 8.80 -5.22
CA PRO A 189 -12.38 9.84 -5.84
C PRO A 189 -11.34 9.31 -6.83
N ILE A 190 -10.81 8.11 -6.62
CA ILE A 190 -9.66 7.59 -7.38
C ILE A 190 -10.11 6.99 -8.72
N VAL A 191 -11.28 6.34 -8.75
CA VAL A 191 -11.85 5.77 -9.99
C VAL A 191 -12.46 6.86 -10.89
N LYS A 192 -12.75 8.06 -10.37
CA LYS A 192 -13.25 9.20 -11.16
C LYS A 192 -12.21 9.87 -12.06
N LEU A 193 -10.95 9.46 -12.00
CA LEU A 193 -9.88 9.95 -12.87
C LEU A 193 -9.72 9.13 -14.15
N HIS A 194 -10.68 8.25 -14.48
CA HIS A 194 -10.76 7.54 -15.76
C HIS A 194 -12.04 7.93 -16.50
#